data_AF-A0A1F9A3M3-F1
#
_entry.id   AF-A0A1F9A3M3-F1
#
_cell.length_a   1.000
_cell.length_b   1.000
_cell.length_c   1.000
_cell.angle_alpha   90.00
_cell.angle_beta   90.00
_cell.angle_gamma   90.00
#
_symmetry.space_group_name_H-M   'P 1'
#
loop_
_entity.id
_entity.type
_entity.pdbx_description
1 polymer ?
#
loop_
_entity_poly.entity_id
_entity_poly.type
_entity_poly.pdbx_seq_one_letter_code
_entity_poly.pdbx_strand_id
1 'polypeptide(L)'
;MGTMFGEYFKKKRLGLGKTLRQFCLEHDLDPGNISKLERGILPPPASSAKLAHYANCLEIKEGTDEWLEFFDIARAEAGRIPEEILADKDLVSKLPLVFRTLKGQKLNKEQLEKLARELEKLNAAE
;
A
#
# COMPACT_ATOMS: atom_id res chain seq x y z
N MET A 1 4.82 15.66 5.27
CA MET A 1 4.99 14.60 4.27
C MET A 1 3.84 13.64 4.48
N GLY A 2 3.02 13.35 3.47
CA GLY A 2 2.00 12.32 3.61
C GLY A 2 2.68 10.96 3.75
N THR A 3 1.96 9.98 4.29
CA THR A 3 2.43 8.59 4.27
C THR A 3 2.09 7.98 2.90
N MET A 4 2.79 6.90 2.51
CA MET A 4 2.71 6.29 1.18
C MET A 4 1.26 5.95 0.78
N PHE A 5 0.49 5.40 1.72
CA PHE A 5 -0.92 5.08 1.53
C PHE A 5 -1.82 6.31 1.46
N GLY A 6 -1.62 7.28 2.35
CA GLY A 6 -2.40 8.53 2.35
C GLY A 6 -2.27 9.30 1.04
N GLU A 7 -1.05 9.38 0.50
CA GLU A 7 -0.77 10.02 -0.79
C GLU A 7 -1.38 9.24 -1.96
N TYR A 8 -1.28 7.91 -1.96
CA TYR A 8 -1.90 7.05 -2.97
C TYR A 8 -3.43 7.22 -2.96
N PHE A 9 -4.07 7.12 -1.79
CA PHE A 9 -5.51 7.30 -1.61
C PHE A 9 -5.98 8.65 -2.17
N LYS A 10 -5.28 9.73 -1.78
CA LYS A 10 -5.58 11.08 -2.25
C LYS A 10 -5.47 11.20 -3.76
N LYS A 11 -4.43 10.61 -4.37
CA LYS A 11 -4.23 10.60 -5.82
C LYS A 11 -5.37 9.90 -6.53
N LYS A 12 -5.82 8.73 -6.05
CA LYS A 12 -6.96 8.00 -6.62
C LYS A 12 -8.25 8.80 -6.52
N ARG A 13 -8.58 9.35 -5.34
CA ARG A 13 -9.77 10.20 -5.17
C ARG A 13 -9.76 11.40 -6.12
N LEU A 14 -8.62 12.08 -6.25
CA LEU A 14 -8.49 13.21 -7.18
C LEU A 14 -8.59 12.77 -8.65
N GLY A 15 -8.14 11.56 -8.99
CA GLY A 15 -8.32 10.95 -10.30
C GLY A 15 -9.79 10.75 -10.68
N LEU A 16 -10.67 10.55 -9.69
CA LEU A 16 -12.13 10.52 -9.89
C LEU A 16 -12.75 11.92 -10.09
N GLY A 17 -11.95 12.99 -10.00
CA GLY A 17 -12.45 14.37 -10.09
C GLY A 17 -13.24 14.84 -8.86
N LYS A 18 -13.22 14.08 -7.77
CA LYS A 18 -14.04 14.35 -6.57
C LYS A 18 -13.28 15.16 -5.52
N THR A 19 -13.92 16.19 -4.96
CA THR A 19 -13.40 16.85 -3.75
C THR A 19 -13.49 15.91 -2.55
N LEU A 20 -12.73 16.17 -1.47
CA LEU A 20 -12.78 15.34 -0.25
C LEU A 20 -14.22 15.26 0.30
N ARG A 21 -14.92 16.39 0.40
CA ARG A 21 -16.29 16.43 0.93
C ARG A 21 -17.27 15.68 0.04
N GLN A 22 -17.17 15.85 -1.29
CA GLN A 22 -18.03 15.14 -2.23
C GLN A 22 -17.81 13.63 -2.15
N PHE A 23 -16.55 13.19 -2.19
CA PHE A 23 -16.21 11.78 -2.05
C PHE A 23 -16.74 11.20 -0.74
N CYS A 24 -16.59 11.91 0.37
CA CYS A 24 -17.09 11.44 1.66
C CYS A 24 -18.62 11.34 1.69
N LEU A 25 -19.33 12.31 1.08
CA LEU A 25 -20.79 12.30 1.01
C LEU A 25 -21.33 11.15 0.16
N GLU A 26 -20.71 10.88 -1.00
CA GLU A 26 -21.15 9.84 -1.93
C GLU A 26 -20.94 8.42 -1.38
N HIS A 27 -19.95 8.25 -0.50
CA HIS A 27 -19.55 6.94 0.02
C HIS A 27 -19.83 6.76 1.53
N ASP A 28 -20.57 7.68 2.16
CA ASP A 28 -20.90 7.67 3.60
C ASP A 28 -19.66 7.55 4.52
N LEU A 29 -18.62 8.33 4.20
CA LEU A 29 -17.36 8.36 4.96
C LEU A 29 -17.26 9.62 5.82
N ASP A 30 -16.58 9.51 6.96
CA ASP A 30 -16.29 10.68 7.80
C ASP A 30 -15.17 11.55 7.17
N PRO A 31 -15.43 12.84 6.85
CA PRO A 31 -14.43 13.72 6.26
C PRO A 31 -13.21 13.94 7.15
N GLY A 32 -13.38 13.89 8.47
CA GLY A 32 -12.28 14.03 9.44
C GLY A 32 -11.29 12.86 9.33
N ASN A 33 -11.80 11.64 9.25
CA ASN A 33 -11.03 10.42 9.10
C ASN A 33 -10.33 10.38 7.75
N ILE A 34 -11.02 10.67 6.64
CA ILE A 34 -10.39 10.69 5.31
C ILE A 34 -9.33 11.79 5.23
N SER A 35 -9.58 12.98 5.80
CA SER A 35 -8.57 14.04 5.87
C SER A 35 -7.33 13.62 6.67
N LYS A 36 -7.52 12.94 7.81
CA LYS A 36 -6.39 12.44 8.62
C LYS A 36 -5.64 11.34 7.88
N LEU A 37 -6.35 10.45 7.19
CA LEU A 37 -5.78 9.35 6.39
C LEU A 37 -4.93 9.89 5.24
N GLU A 38 -5.46 10.79 4.42
CA GLU A 38 -4.74 11.37 3.28
C GLU A 38 -3.50 12.18 3.68
N ARG A 39 -3.47 12.68 4.92
CA ARG A 39 -2.32 13.39 5.48
C ARG A 39 -1.36 12.48 6.24
N GLY A 40 -1.66 11.18 6.32
CA GLY A 40 -0.85 10.21 7.06
C GLY A 40 -0.89 10.36 8.58
N ILE A 41 -1.89 11.08 9.12
CA ILE A 41 -2.11 11.17 10.57
C ILE A 41 -2.82 9.91 11.08
N LEU A 42 -3.77 9.40 10.29
CA LEU A 42 -4.41 8.12 10.56
C LEU A 42 -3.71 7.06 9.72
N PRO A 43 -3.24 5.94 10.32
CA PRO A 43 -2.66 4.86 9.55
C PRO A 43 -3.72 4.16 8.68
N PRO A 44 -3.30 3.35 7.70
CA PRO A 44 -4.20 2.53 6.91
C PRO A 44 -5.01 1.61 7.84
N PRO A 45 -6.29 1.34 7.53
CA PRO A 45 -7.09 0.48 8.37
C PRO A 45 -6.53 -0.94 8.38
N ALA A 46 -6.42 -1.51 9.58
CA ALA A 46 -5.94 -2.87 9.80
C ALA A 46 -6.88 -3.97 9.27
N SER A 47 -8.16 -3.65 9.10
CA SER A 47 -9.19 -4.60 8.67
C SER A 47 -9.23 -4.68 7.15
N SER A 48 -9.04 -5.88 6.61
CA SER A 48 -9.16 -6.15 5.17
C SER A 48 -10.53 -5.73 4.63
N ALA A 49 -11.60 -5.90 5.41
CA ALA A 49 -12.94 -5.47 5.01
C ALA A 49 -13.04 -3.94 4.83
N LYS A 50 -12.39 -3.17 5.71
CA LYS A 50 -12.39 -1.70 5.61
C LYS A 50 -11.47 -1.21 4.48
N LEU A 51 -10.34 -1.88 4.25
CA LEU A 51 -9.51 -1.63 3.07
C LEU A 51 -10.26 -1.93 1.77
N ALA A 52 -10.94 -3.08 1.69
CA ALA A 52 -11.77 -3.44 0.54
C ALA A 52 -12.87 -2.40 0.28
N HIS A 53 -13.54 -1.94 1.34
CA HIS A 53 -14.52 -0.87 1.23
C HIS A 53 -13.92 0.42 0.66
N TYR A 54 -12.74 0.83 1.13
CA TYR A 54 -12.03 1.98 0.58
C TYR A 54 -11.63 1.81 -0.88
N ALA A 55 -11.10 0.65 -1.27
CA ALA A 55 -10.76 0.33 -2.64
C ALA A 55 -12.00 0.43 -3.55
N ASN A 56 -13.15 -0.11 -3.11
CA ASN A 56 -14.41 0.01 -3.82
C ASN A 56 -14.87 1.47 -3.98
N CYS A 57 -14.74 2.30 -2.93
CA CYS A 57 -15.05 3.73 -3.03
C CYS A 57 -14.14 4.46 -4.03
N LEU A 58 -12.89 4.01 -4.15
CA LEU A 58 -11.92 4.53 -5.11
C LEU A 58 -12.05 3.92 -6.52
N GLU A 59 -13.08 3.10 -6.76
CA GLU A 59 -13.32 2.39 -8.03
C GLU A 59 -12.18 1.44 -8.43
N ILE A 60 -11.39 0.98 -7.45
CA ILE A 60 -10.35 -0.03 -7.66
C ILE A 60 -11.03 -1.40 -7.70
N LYS A 61 -10.93 -2.06 -8.87
CA LYS A 61 -11.61 -3.34 -9.10
C LYS A 61 -10.91 -4.49 -8.38
N GLU A 62 -11.66 -5.30 -7.65
CA GLU A 62 -11.13 -6.49 -6.98
C GLU A 62 -10.46 -7.46 -7.96
N GLY A 63 -9.30 -7.98 -7.55
CA GLY A 63 -8.52 -8.95 -8.32
C GLY A 63 -7.64 -8.34 -9.43
N THR A 64 -7.56 -7.01 -9.56
CA THR A 64 -6.59 -6.36 -10.45
C THR A 64 -5.25 -6.14 -9.76
N ASP A 65 -4.19 -5.87 -10.54
CA ASP A 65 -2.88 -5.51 -9.99
C ASP A 65 -2.95 -4.24 -9.13
N GLU A 66 -3.79 -3.28 -9.51
CA GLU A 66 -4.04 -2.06 -8.74
C GLU A 66 -4.68 -2.35 -7.38
N TRP A 67 -5.55 -3.36 -7.30
CA TRP A 67 -6.10 -3.82 -6.04
C TRP A 67 -5.02 -4.42 -5.15
N LEU A 68 -4.15 -5.28 -5.70
CA LEU A 68 -3.03 -5.86 -4.96
C LEU A 68 -2.08 -4.77 -4.46
N GLU A 69 -1.70 -3.84 -5.34
CA GLU A 69 -0.85 -2.69 -5.02
C GLU A 69 -1.45 -1.86 -3.87
N PHE A 70 -2.75 -1.55 -3.92
CA PHE A 70 -3.43 -0.78 -2.88
C PHE A 70 -3.35 -1.45 -1.51
N PHE A 71 -3.54 -2.78 -1.45
CA PHE A 71 -3.45 -3.54 -0.22
C PHE A 71 -2.00 -3.65 0.27
N ASP A 72 -1.04 -3.84 -0.62
CA ASP A 72 0.36 -3.98 -0.26
C ASP A 72 0.95 -2.68 0.26
N ILE A 73 0.58 -1.54 -0.32
CA ILE A 73 0.93 -0.22 0.21
C ILE A 73 0.38 -0.04 1.64
N ALA A 74 -0.89 -0.42 1.87
CA ALA A 74 -1.50 -0.34 3.18
C ALA A 74 -0.78 -1.21 4.22
N ARG A 75 -0.43 -2.45 3.85
CA ARG A 75 0.24 -3.41 4.74
C ARG A 75 1.68 -3.00 5.03
N ALA A 76 2.42 -2.58 4.00
CA ALA A 76 3.80 -2.13 4.14
C ALA A 76 3.90 -0.95 5.11
N GLU A 77 3.01 0.03 4.99
CA GLU A 77 2.95 1.17 5.90
C GLU A 77 2.52 0.77 7.32
N ALA A 78 1.61 -0.20 7.46
CA ALA A 78 1.22 -0.77 8.74
C ALA A 78 2.28 -1.71 9.37
N GLY A 79 3.41 -1.95 8.68
CA GLY A 79 4.45 -2.87 9.13
C GLY A 79 4.01 -4.34 9.14
N ARG A 80 3.10 -4.72 8.25
CA ARG A 80 2.53 -6.06 8.15
C ARG A 80 3.02 -6.78 6.90
N ILE A 81 3.31 -8.06 7.07
CA ILE A 81 3.66 -8.95 5.96
C ILE A 81 2.36 -9.61 5.46
N PRO A 82 2.11 -9.68 4.14
CA PRO A 82 0.98 -10.39 3.57
C PRO A 82 0.86 -11.84 4.07
N GLU A 83 -0.36 -12.32 4.28
CA GLU A 83 -0.63 -13.64 4.86
C GLU A 83 -0.18 -14.77 3.93
N GLU A 84 -0.33 -14.55 2.62
CA GLU A 84 0.16 -15.42 1.55
C GLU A 84 1.67 -15.66 1.64
N ILE A 85 2.45 -14.62 2.00
CA ILE A 85 3.89 -14.75 2.23
C ILE A 85 4.15 -15.53 3.53
N LEU A 86 3.39 -15.26 4.58
CA LEU A 86 3.54 -15.94 5.88
C LEU A 86 3.15 -17.42 5.84
N ALA A 87 2.25 -17.81 4.93
CA ALA A 87 1.83 -19.19 4.73
C ALA A 87 2.93 -20.06 4.08
N ASP A 88 3.81 -19.45 3.28
CA ASP A 88 4.95 -20.12 2.67
C ASP A 88 6.15 -20.17 3.62
N LYS A 89 6.34 -21.35 4.23
CA LYS A 89 7.45 -21.58 5.18
C LYS A 89 8.83 -21.43 4.55
N ASP A 90 9.00 -21.78 3.28
CA ASP A 90 10.29 -21.65 2.59
C ASP A 90 10.61 -20.17 2.39
N LEU A 91 9.63 -19.38 1.94
CA LEU A 91 9.78 -17.94 1.78
C LEU A 91 10.05 -17.24 3.12
N VAL A 92 9.28 -17.58 4.17
CA VAL A 92 9.47 -17.04 5.53
C VAL A 92 10.88 -17.32 6.05
N SER A 93 11.44 -18.50 5.76
CA SER A 93 12.81 -18.86 6.19
C SER A 93 13.89 -17.94 5.59
N LYS A 94 13.61 -17.33 4.43
CA LYS A 94 14.53 -16.42 3.73
C LYS A 94 14.42 -14.96 4.20
N LEU A 95 13.28 -14.56 4.80
CA LEU A 95 13.04 -13.19 5.26
C LEU A 95 14.12 -12.63 6.23
N PRO A 96 14.65 -13.40 7.21
CA PRO A 96 15.71 -12.90 8.09
C PRO A 96 16.97 -12.46 7.33
N LEU A 97 17.34 -13.14 6.23
CA LEU A 97 18.47 -12.76 5.39
C LEU A 97 18.21 -11.43 4.69
N VAL A 98 16.99 -11.24 4.17
CA VAL A 98 16.56 -9.99 3.53
C VAL A 98 16.61 -8.85 4.55
N PHE A 99 16.01 -9.03 5.74
CA PHE A 99 16.00 -8.02 6.79
C PHE A 99 17.41 -7.65 7.27
N ARG A 100 18.31 -8.63 7.42
CA ARG A 100 19.71 -8.37 7.79
C ARG A 100 20.43 -7.56 6.71
N THR A 101 20.15 -7.85 5.44
CA THR A 101 20.73 -7.14 4.30
C THR A 101 20.25 -5.68 4.25
N LEU A 102 18.96 -5.44 4.52
CA LEU A 102 18.38 -4.10 4.60
C LEU A 102 18.88 -3.31 5.83
N LYS A 103 18.92 -3.94 7.01
CA LYS A 103 19.33 -3.29 8.28
C LYS A 103 20.84 -3.01 8.36
N GLY A 104 21.67 -3.87 7.77
CA GLY A 104 23.13 -3.81 7.89
C GLY A 104 23.81 -2.67 7.13
N GLN A 105 23.05 -1.67 6.63
CA GLN A 105 23.53 -0.55 5.82
C GLN A 105 24.27 -0.97 4.53
N LYS A 106 24.13 -2.22 4.09
CA LYS A 106 24.76 -2.72 2.85
C LYS A 106 24.06 -2.22 1.58
N LEU A 107 22.82 -1.75 1.69
CA LEU A 107 22.11 -1.07 0.61
C LEU A 107 21.99 0.42 0.95
N ASN A 108 22.74 1.25 0.23
CA ASN A 108 22.44 2.66 0.13
C ASN A 108 21.19 2.88 -0.75
N LYS A 109 20.72 4.12 -0.84
CA LYS A 109 19.54 4.48 -1.65
C LYS A 109 19.65 4.01 -3.10
N GLU A 110 20.81 4.17 -3.74
CA GLU A 110 21.04 3.77 -5.14
C GLU A 110 20.95 2.26 -5.34
N GLN A 111 21.46 1.47 -4.39
CA GLN A 111 21.39 0.01 -4.43
C GLN A 111 19.96 -0.49 -4.20
N LEU A 112 19.19 0.18 -3.34
CA LEU A 112 17.78 -0.15 -3.13
C LEU A 112 16.94 0.14 -4.39
N GLU A 113 17.18 1.29 -5.02
CA GLU A 113 16.59 1.65 -6.31
C GLU A 113 16.99 0.67 -7.41
N LYS A 114 18.25 0.20 -7.42
CA LYS A 114 18.70 -0.84 -8.35
C LYS A 114 17.96 -2.16 -8.10
N LEU A 115 17.82 -2.57 -6.85
CA LEU A 115 17.08 -3.79 -6.48
C LEU A 115 15.62 -3.69 -6.94
N ALA A 116 14.94 -2.56 -6.69
CA ALA A 116 13.57 -2.33 -7.14
C ALA A 116 13.43 -2.49 -8.67
N ARG A 117 14.34 -1.86 -9.44
CA ARG A 117 14.34 -2.00 -10.91
C ARG A 117 14.57 -3.44 -11.39
N GLU A 118 15.43 -4.21 -10.72
CA GLU A 118 15.63 -5.62 -11.08
C GLU A 118 14.37 -6.45 -10.78
N LEU A 119 13.65 -6.16 -9.69
CA LEU A 119 12.36 -6.81 -9.39
C LEU A 119 11.29 -6.46 -10.43
N GLU A 120 11.19 -5.19 -10.84
CA GLU A 120 10.25 -4.77 -11.90
C GLU A 120 10.49 -5.52 -13.23
N LYS A 121 11.76 -5.72 -13.61
CA LYS A 121 12.10 -6.48 -14.83
C LYS A 121 11.69 -7.93 -14.75
N LEU A 122 11.81 -8.56 -13.58
CA LEU A 122 11.39 -9.95 -13.39
C LEU A 122 9.88 -10.08 -13.54
N ASN A 123 9.10 -9.16 -12.96
CA ASN A 123 7.64 -9.17 -13.04
C ASN A 123 7.12 -8.82 -14.45
N ALA A 124 7.86 -8.05 -15.25
CA ALA A 124 7.48 -7.71 -16.62
C ALA A 124 7.83 -8.80 -17.65
N ALA A 125 8.56 -9.85 -17.24
CA ALA A 125 8.96 -10.96 -18.09
C ALA A 125 8.04 -12.18 -17.99
N GLU A 126 7.05 -12.14 -17.09
CA GLU A 126 5.95 -13.11 -16.95
C GLU A 126 4.67 -12.63 -17.65
#